data_AF-A0A8X7QU70-F1
#
_entry.id   AF-A0A8X7QU70-F1
#
_cell.length_a   1.000
_cell.length_b   1.000
_cell.length_c   1.000
_cell.angle_alpha   90.00
_cell.angle_beta   90.00
_cell.angle_gamma   90.00
#
_symmetry.space_group_name_H-M   'P 1'
#
loop_
_entity.id
_entity.type
_entity.pdbx_description
1 polymer ?
#
loop_
_entity_poly.entity_id
_entity_poly.type
_entity_poly.pdbx_seq_one_letter_code
_entity_poly.pdbx_strand_id
1 'polypeptide(L)'
;MLAVFEKTVANSPDALQSPHSDSPSYALKEGYLASQFVSKNSNSVTLNLGSSGVLAYSLDNTDPLVHRLFAVVDDIFCIFRGHIENLPFLRQQYGLSKVTNEAIMVIEAYRTLRDRGPYPVDKVVRDFHGNFAFILFDGTNKTVFAAADADGTVPFFWGTDAEGHLVLSDDTAIVKKGCSKSYSPFPKGCFFTSSGGLRSFEHPKNQLKPVPRVDSSGEVCGATFQVDSEVKREGTGMPRVESSQNWAGHI
;
A
#
# COMPACT_ATOMS: atom_id res chain seq x y z
N MET A 1 1.30 -2.03 -12.85
CA MET A 1 0.27 -2.34 -11.83
C MET A 1 -0.58 -1.12 -11.57
N LEU A 2 -1.88 -1.32 -11.35
CA LEU A 2 -2.82 -0.29 -10.92
C LEU A 2 -3.75 -0.90 -9.87
N ALA A 3 -4.04 -0.15 -8.83
CA ALA A 3 -5.17 -0.39 -7.94
C ALA A 3 -5.87 0.94 -7.66
N VAL A 4 -7.20 0.91 -7.63
CA VAL A 4 -8.02 2.01 -7.14
C VAL A 4 -8.97 1.43 -6.12
N PHE A 5 -8.96 1.95 -4.91
CA PHE A 5 -9.80 1.49 -3.81
C PHE A 5 -10.80 2.56 -3.41
N GLU A 6 -12.03 2.15 -3.13
CA GLU A 6 -13.02 3.06 -2.58
C GLU A 6 -12.56 3.64 -1.24
N LYS A 7 -12.97 4.88 -0.93
CA LYS A 7 -12.59 5.59 0.30
C LYS A 7 -13.00 4.81 1.55
N THR A 8 -14.11 4.08 1.46
CA THR A 8 -14.64 3.21 2.52
C THR A 8 -13.75 2.00 2.80
N VAL A 9 -12.93 1.58 1.82
CA VAL A 9 -12.01 0.45 1.92
C VAL A 9 -10.62 0.89 2.34
N ALA A 10 -10.12 1.99 1.78
CA ALA A 10 -8.81 2.54 2.11
C ALA A 10 -8.85 4.07 2.07
N ASN A 11 -8.73 4.69 3.25
CA ASN A 11 -8.69 6.13 3.35
C ASN A 11 -7.28 6.63 2.99
N SER A 12 -7.19 7.41 1.91
CA SER A 12 -5.96 8.12 1.55
C SER A 12 -5.63 9.16 2.62
N PRO A 13 -4.35 9.45 2.89
CA PRO A 13 -4.01 10.55 3.79
C PRO A 13 -4.45 11.90 3.23
N ASP A 14 -5.13 12.71 4.04
CA ASP A 14 -5.62 14.03 3.64
C ASP A 14 -4.52 14.94 3.07
N ALA A 15 -3.28 14.78 3.56
CA ALA A 15 -2.13 15.54 3.09
C ALA A 15 -1.75 15.28 1.62
N LEU A 16 -2.24 14.20 0.99
CA LEU A 16 -2.07 13.97 -0.45
C LEU A 16 -2.96 14.90 -1.29
N GLN A 17 -4.05 15.42 -0.71
CA GLN A 17 -4.98 16.28 -1.43
C GLN A 17 -4.32 17.62 -1.75
N SER A 18 -4.18 17.93 -3.04
CA SER A 18 -3.77 19.25 -3.49
C SER A 18 -4.95 20.23 -3.41
N PRO A 19 -4.74 21.47 -2.92
CA PRO A 19 -5.75 22.52 -2.95
C PRO A 19 -5.97 23.10 -4.37
N HIS A 20 -5.13 22.74 -5.35
CA HIS A 20 -5.05 23.41 -6.66
C HIS A 20 -5.24 22.45 -7.84
N SER A 21 -6.31 21.64 -7.81
CA SER A 21 -6.70 20.85 -8.98
C SER A 21 -7.61 21.67 -9.91
N ASP A 22 -7.10 22.07 -11.07
CA ASP A 22 -7.88 22.80 -12.09
C ASP A 22 -9.07 21.99 -12.61
N SER A 23 -9.00 20.66 -12.54
CA SER A 23 -10.08 19.73 -12.86
C SER A 23 -10.12 18.55 -11.88
N PRO A 24 -11.30 18.22 -11.32
CA PRO A 24 -11.46 17.03 -10.50
C PRO A 24 -11.32 15.78 -11.38
N SER A 25 -10.52 14.83 -10.91
CA SER A 25 -10.40 13.49 -11.50
C SER A 25 -11.19 12.48 -10.66
N TYR A 26 -11.85 11.55 -11.35
CA TYR A 26 -12.70 10.52 -10.74
C TYR A 26 -12.22 9.16 -11.24
N ALA A 27 -11.38 8.50 -10.45
CA ALA A 27 -10.63 7.33 -10.92
C ALA A 27 -11.53 6.12 -11.19
N LEU A 28 -12.56 5.92 -10.36
CA LEU A 28 -13.51 4.80 -10.46
C LEU A 28 -14.70 5.07 -11.39
N LYS A 29 -15.03 6.35 -11.65
CA LYS A 29 -16.23 6.73 -12.40
C LYS A 29 -16.20 6.10 -13.79
N GLU A 30 -17.22 5.30 -14.09
CA GLU A 30 -17.38 4.58 -15.37
C GLU A 30 -16.15 3.73 -15.75
N GLY A 31 -15.35 3.29 -14.77
CA GLY A 31 -14.12 2.55 -15.02
C GLY A 31 -13.03 3.37 -15.72
N TYR A 32 -13.09 4.70 -15.64
CA TYR A 32 -12.20 5.62 -16.36
C TYR A 32 -10.72 5.24 -16.22
N LEU A 33 -10.18 5.13 -15.00
CA LEU A 33 -8.74 4.92 -14.84
C LEU A 33 -8.30 3.53 -15.29
N ALA A 34 -9.16 2.51 -15.09
CA ALA A 34 -8.92 1.17 -15.61
C ALA A 34 -8.88 1.17 -17.14
N SER A 35 -9.77 1.90 -17.81
CA SER A 35 -9.75 2.04 -19.28
C SER A 35 -8.47 2.70 -19.79
N GLN A 36 -7.98 3.74 -19.07
CA GLN A 36 -6.72 4.42 -19.39
C GLN A 36 -5.51 3.50 -19.20
N PHE A 37 -5.55 2.61 -18.20
CA PHE A 37 -4.52 1.61 -17.98
C PHE A 37 -4.50 0.57 -19.10
N VAL A 38 -5.66 0.03 -19.47
CA VAL A 38 -5.80 -0.96 -20.56
C VAL A 38 -5.40 -0.36 -21.90
N SER A 39 -5.79 0.89 -22.19
CA SER A 39 -5.39 1.56 -23.44
C SER A 39 -3.88 1.74 -23.57
N LYS A 40 -3.18 1.91 -22.43
CA LYS A 40 -1.71 2.02 -22.39
C LYS A 40 -1.02 0.65 -22.41
N ASN A 41 -1.66 -0.38 -21.87
CA ASN A 41 -1.12 -1.72 -21.72
C ASN A 41 -2.02 -2.74 -22.43
N SER A 42 -1.75 -2.98 -23.72
CA SER A 42 -2.56 -3.85 -24.57
C SER A 42 -2.70 -5.28 -24.03
N ASN A 43 -1.67 -5.79 -23.34
CA ASN A 43 -1.69 -7.08 -22.67
C ASN A 43 -1.89 -6.89 -21.16
N SER A 44 -3.13 -6.59 -20.77
CA SER A 44 -3.50 -6.38 -19.36
C SER A 44 -4.76 -7.13 -18.95
N VAL A 45 -4.85 -7.39 -17.65
CA VAL A 45 -5.99 -8.00 -16.98
C VAL A 45 -6.53 -7.00 -15.96
N THR A 46 -7.84 -6.80 -15.95
CA THR A 46 -8.54 -5.95 -14.98
C THR A 46 -9.45 -6.82 -14.13
N LEU A 47 -9.37 -6.66 -12.81
CA LEU A 47 -10.25 -7.31 -11.84
C LEU A 47 -11.15 -6.26 -11.20
N ASN A 48 -12.46 -6.45 -11.34
CA ASN A 48 -13.46 -5.65 -10.65
C ASN A 48 -13.70 -6.24 -9.26
N LEU A 49 -13.50 -5.44 -8.21
CA LEU A 49 -13.66 -5.86 -6.81
C LEU A 49 -15.05 -5.50 -6.26
N GLY A 50 -16.03 -5.25 -7.12
CA GLY A 50 -17.35 -4.75 -6.77
C GLY A 50 -17.27 -3.34 -6.19
N SER A 51 -17.96 -3.09 -5.08
CA SER A 51 -17.93 -1.82 -4.35
C SER A 51 -16.65 -1.59 -3.53
N SER A 52 -15.56 -2.32 -3.85
CA SER A 52 -14.28 -2.16 -3.18
C SER A 52 -13.25 -1.45 -4.06
N GLY A 53 -13.49 -1.41 -5.37
CA GLY A 53 -12.61 -0.78 -6.34
C GLY A 53 -12.20 -1.72 -7.48
N VAL A 54 -11.01 -1.49 -8.03
CA VAL A 54 -10.50 -2.19 -9.21
C VAL A 54 -9.00 -2.43 -9.09
N LEU A 55 -8.54 -3.60 -9.58
CA LEU A 55 -7.13 -3.90 -9.81
C LEU A 55 -6.90 -4.02 -11.31
N ALA A 56 -5.76 -3.56 -11.80
CA ALA A 56 -5.31 -3.86 -13.16
C ALA A 56 -3.83 -4.22 -13.19
N TYR A 57 -3.52 -5.22 -14.00
CA TYR A 57 -2.21 -5.86 -14.08
C TYR A 57 -1.81 -5.97 -15.54
N SER A 58 -0.61 -5.51 -15.89
CA SER A 58 -0.06 -5.70 -17.23
C SER A 58 0.88 -6.91 -17.21
N LEU A 59 0.67 -7.81 -18.16
CA LEU A 59 1.49 -9.00 -18.39
C LEU A 59 2.81 -8.65 -19.09
N ASP A 60 2.86 -7.51 -19.78
CA ASP A 60 4.08 -7.04 -20.42
C ASP A 60 5.07 -6.59 -19.34
N ASN A 61 6.21 -7.27 -19.30
CA ASN A 61 7.33 -6.87 -18.48
C ASN A 61 8.46 -6.33 -19.36
N THR A 62 8.57 -5.01 -19.45
CA THR A 62 9.62 -4.36 -20.24
C THR A 62 11.00 -4.48 -19.61
N ASP A 63 11.09 -4.84 -18.32
CA ASP A 63 12.34 -5.02 -17.60
C ASP A 63 12.45 -6.44 -17.02
N PRO A 64 13.22 -7.35 -17.65
CA PRO A 64 13.36 -8.71 -17.18
C PRO A 64 14.05 -8.83 -15.82
N LEU A 65 14.74 -7.79 -15.34
CA LEU A 65 15.41 -7.78 -14.02
C LEU A 65 14.43 -7.48 -12.88
N VAL A 66 13.30 -6.85 -13.17
CA VAL A 66 12.28 -6.52 -12.19
C VAL A 66 11.05 -7.40 -12.44
N HIS A 67 10.95 -8.50 -11.71
CA HIS A 67 9.82 -9.41 -11.88
C HIS A 67 8.51 -8.71 -11.54
N ARG A 68 7.47 -9.01 -12.31
CA ARG A 68 6.10 -8.62 -12.03
C ARG A 68 5.29 -9.91 -11.87
N LEU A 69 4.61 -10.02 -10.74
CA LEU A 69 3.85 -11.21 -10.37
C LEU A 69 2.44 -10.82 -9.93
N PHE A 70 1.48 -11.69 -10.25
CA PHE A 70 0.12 -11.62 -9.76
C PHE A 70 -0.27 -12.98 -9.19
N ALA A 71 -0.78 -12.99 -7.96
CA ALA A 71 -1.24 -14.21 -7.30
C ALA A 71 -2.56 -13.98 -6.58
N VAL A 72 -3.36 -15.04 -6.49
CA VAL A 72 -4.62 -15.06 -5.75
C VAL A 72 -4.70 -16.35 -4.94
N VAL A 73 -4.96 -16.24 -3.64
CA VAL A 73 -5.19 -17.38 -2.74
C VAL A 73 -6.31 -17.00 -1.76
N ASP A 74 -7.35 -17.82 -1.65
CA ASP A 74 -8.45 -17.63 -0.69
C ASP A 74 -9.04 -16.19 -0.69
N ASP A 75 -9.34 -15.65 -1.88
CA ASP A 75 -9.87 -14.28 -2.07
C ASP A 75 -8.92 -13.14 -1.63
N ILE A 76 -7.63 -13.45 -1.49
CA ILE A 76 -6.56 -12.47 -1.28
C ILE A 76 -5.77 -12.31 -2.58
N PHE A 77 -5.80 -11.09 -3.12
CA PHE A 77 -5.16 -10.71 -4.37
C PHE A 77 -3.85 -9.98 -4.07
N CYS A 78 -2.76 -10.34 -4.73
CA CYS A 78 -1.48 -9.66 -4.60
C CYS A 78 -0.89 -9.35 -5.98
N ILE A 79 -0.60 -8.08 -6.23
CA ILE A 79 0.28 -7.64 -7.31
C ILE A 79 1.63 -7.30 -6.70
N PHE A 80 2.68 -7.99 -7.12
CA PHE A 80 4.03 -7.81 -6.64
C PHE A 80 4.95 -7.37 -7.78
N ARG A 81 5.89 -6.48 -7.48
CA ARG A 81 6.93 -6.05 -8.41
C ARG A 81 8.27 -6.01 -7.69
N GLY A 82 9.32 -6.54 -8.32
CA GLY A 82 10.68 -6.61 -7.75
C GLY A 82 11.11 -8.04 -7.41
N HIS A 83 11.89 -8.20 -6.36
CA HIS A 83 12.39 -9.50 -5.89
C HIS A 83 12.57 -9.52 -4.37
N ILE A 84 12.49 -10.71 -3.79
CA ILE A 84 12.82 -10.96 -2.37
C ILE A 84 14.02 -11.91 -2.32
N GLU A 85 15.17 -11.40 -1.90
CA GLU A 85 16.46 -12.10 -1.89
C GLU A 85 16.51 -13.24 -0.87
N ASN A 86 15.90 -13.02 0.30
CA ASN A 86 15.87 -14.00 1.39
C ASN A 86 14.65 -14.93 1.33
N LEU A 87 14.04 -15.11 0.16
CA LEU A 87 12.85 -15.96 -0.02
C LEU A 87 13.03 -17.41 0.48
N PRO A 88 14.18 -18.10 0.32
CA PRO A 88 14.37 -19.43 0.89
C PRO A 88 14.24 -19.47 2.42
N PHE A 89 14.77 -18.44 3.11
CA PHE A 89 14.67 -18.32 4.56
C PHE A 89 13.22 -18.08 5.00
N LEU A 90 12.50 -17.17 4.31
CA LEU A 90 11.10 -16.89 4.59
C LEU A 90 10.22 -18.13 4.38
N ARG A 91 10.43 -18.89 3.30
CA ARG A 91 9.71 -20.16 3.08
C ARG A 91 9.89 -21.13 4.26
N GLN A 92 11.10 -21.23 4.81
CA GLN A 92 11.35 -22.05 6.00
C GLN A 92 10.64 -21.50 7.24
N GLN A 93 10.73 -20.19 7.49
CA GLN A 93 10.12 -19.52 8.64
C GLN A 93 8.60 -19.67 8.67
N TYR A 94 7.95 -19.57 7.50
CA TYR A 94 6.49 -19.68 7.36
C TYR A 94 6.01 -21.11 7.06
N GLY A 95 6.92 -22.09 6.93
CA GLY A 95 6.57 -23.49 6.64
C GLY A 95 5.96 -23.69 5.23
N LEU A 96 6.43 -22.93 4.25
CA LEU A 96 5.89 -22.89 2.88
C LEU A 96 6.61 -23.86 1.94
N SER A 97 5.92 -24.20 0.84
CA SER A 97 6.43 -25.09 -0.19
C SER A 97 7.61 -24.47 -0.98
N LYS A 98 8.38 -25.32 -1.67
CA LYS A 98 9.48 -24.85 -2.55
C LYS A 98 8.99 -24.07 -3.79
N VAL A 99 7.72 -24.18 -4.17
CA VAL A 99 7.14 -23.52 -5.36
C VAL A 99 6.59 -22.12 -5.06
N THR A 100 6.64 -21.67 -3.81
CA THR A 100 6.16 -20.35 -3.39
C THR A 100 6.99 -19.23 -4.02
N ASN A 101 6.38 -18.41 -4.87
CA ASN A 101 6.99 -17.16 -5.37
C ASN A 101 6.75 -15.98 -4.40
N GLU A 102 7.27 -14.81 -4.73
CA GLU A 102 7.22 -13.59 -3.90
C GLU A 102 5.79 -13.11 -3.65
N ALA A 103 4.91 -13.16 -4.67
CA ALA A 103 3.51 -12.77 -4.50
C ALA A 103 2.76 -13.70 -3.52
N ILE A 104 3.00 -15.02 -3.62
CA ILE A 104 2.42 -15.99 -2.67
C ILE A 104 3.04 -15.79 -1.27
N MET A 105 4.33 -15.49 -1.17
CA MET A 105 4.99 -15.18 0.10
C MET A 105 4.33 -13.99 0.80
N VAL A 106 4.03 -12.90 0.08
CA VAL A 106 3.32 -11.75 0.65
C VAL A 106 1.92 -12.13 1.15
N ILE A 107 1.18 -12.96 0.40
CA ILE A 107 -0.14 -13.44 0.83
C ILE A 107 -0.05 -14.26 2.13
N GLU A 108 0.89 -15.21 2.21
CA GLU A 108 1.04 -16.06 3.40
C GLU A 108 1.55 -15.29 4.63
N ALA A 109 2.42 -14.29 4.43
CA ALA A 109 2.82 -13.37 5.48
C ALA A 109 1.64 -12.53 5.99
N TYR A 110 0.80 -12.02 5.09
CA TYR A 110 -0.44 -11.31 5.46
C TYR A 110 -1.42 -12.21 6.23
N ARG A 111 -1.65 -13.45 5.78
CA ARG A 111 -2.49 -14.42 6.51
C ARG A 111 -1.96 -14.67 7.91
N THR A 112 -0.65 -14.74 8.08
CA THR A 112 -0.04 -14.89 9.41
C THR A 112 -0.33 -13.68 10.31
N LEU A 113 -0.20 -12.45 9.78
CA LEU A 113 -0.55 -11.22 10.48
C LEU A 113 -2.03 -11.17 10.88
N ARG A 114 -2.91 -11.64 9.99
CA ARG A 114 -4.37 -11.65 10.19
C ARG A 114 -4.82 -12.73 11.17
N ASP A 115 -4.32 -13.95 11.02
CA ASP A 115 -4.89 -15.15 11.63
C ASP A 115 -4.17 -15.60 12.91
N ARG A 116 -2.90 -15.21 13.13
CA ARG A 116 -2.01 -15.87 14.12
C ARG A 116 -1.53 -15.00 15.30
N GLY A 117 -2.25 -13.94 15.68
CA GLY A 117 -1.93 -13.15 16.89
C GLY A 117 -0.69 -12.27 16.71
N PRO A 118 -0.28 -11.44 17.70
CA PRO A 118 0.28 -10.10 17.44
C PRO A 118 1.72 -10.13 16.91
N TYR A 119 1.89 -10.45 15.64
CA TYR A 119 3.09 -10.15 14.87
C TYR A 119 3.04 -8.67 14.45
N PRO A 120 4.03 -7.86 14.83
CA PRO A 120 4.09 -6.48 14.37
C PRO A 120 4.25 -6.44 12.85
N VAL A 121 3.35 -5.74 12.16
CA VAL A 121 3.36 -5.61 10.68
C VAL A 121 4.71 -5.06 10.19
N ASP A 122 5.29 -4.11 10.93
CA ASP A 122 6.61 -3.54 10.64
C ASP A 122 7.71 -4.60 10.61
N LYS A 123 7.68 -5.59 11.52
CA LYS A 123 8.66 -6.68 11.51
C LYS A 123 8.51 -7.56 10.29
N VAL A 124 7.28 -7.93 9.94
CA VAL A 124 7.01 -8.80 8.80
C VAL A 124 7.46 -8.17 7.49
N VAL A 125 7.15 -6.88 7.26
CA VAL A 125 7.58 -6.19 6.04
C VAL A 125 9.10 -6.01 6.01
N ARG A 126 9.71 -5.68 7.16
CA ARG A 126 11.17 -5.50 7.26
C ARG A 126 11.95 -6.79 7.03
N ASP A 127 11.36 -7.95 7.31
CA ASP A 127 11.98 -9.24 7.04
C ASP A 127 12.01 -9.58 5.54
N PHE A 128 11.36 -8.80 4.66
CA PHE A 128 11.53 -8.92 3.21
C PHE A 128 12.80 -8.17 2.78
N HIS A 129 13.85 -8.92 2.44
CA HIS A 129 15.10 -8.33 1.95
C HIS A 129 15.10 -8.30 0.43
N GLY A 130 15.43 -7.16 -0.16
CA GLY A 130 15.45 -6.96 -1.61
C GLY A 130 14.66 -5.73 -2.02
N ASN A 131 14.46 -5.59 -3.32
CA ASN A 131 13.84 -4.40 -3.89
C ASN A 131 12.45 -4.77 -4.38
N PHE A 132 11.42 -4.17 -3.80
CA PHE A 132 10.05 -4.59 -4.03
C PHE A 132 9.05 -3.45 -3.83
N ALA A 133 7.94 -3.58 -4.53
CA ALA A 133 6.69 -2.91 -4.20
C ALA A 133 5.54 -3.90 -4.39
N PHE A 134 4.55 -3.87 -3.49
CA PHE A 134 3.36 -4.69 -3.64
C PHE A 134 2.09 -3.98 -3.25
N ILE A 135 0.98 -4.49 -3.82
CA ILE A 135 -0.39 -4.15 -3.46
C ILE A 135 -1.10 -5.47 -3.17
N LEU A 136 -1.62 -5.62 -1.96
CA LEU A 136 -2.45 -6.73 -1.53
C LEU A 136 -3.84 -6.23 -1.17
N PHE A 137 -4.86 -6.98 -1.59
CA PHE A 137 -6.25 -6.76 -1.23
C PHE A 137 -6.86 -8.07 -0.73
N ASP A 138 -7.38 -8.06 0.49
CA ASP A 138 -8.19 -9.14 1.06
C ASP A 138 -9.66 -8.85 0.78
N GLY A 139 -10.26 -9.60 -0.14
CA GLY A 139 -11.64 -9.42 -0.58
C GLY A 139 -12.68 -9.78 0.47
N THR A 140 -12.32 -10.63 1.43
CA THR A 140 -13.18 -11.05 2.54
C THR A 140 -13.24 -9.97 3.62
N ASN A 141 -12.09 -9.43 4.03
CA ASN A 141 -12.01 -8.42 5.08
C ASN A 141 -12.01 -6.97 4.57
N LYS A 142 -12.09 -6.79 3.24
CA LYS A 142 -12.02 -5.47 2.58
C LYS A 142 -10.81 -4.66 3.04
N THR A 143 -9.65 -5.32 3.13
CA THR A 143 -8.42 -4.74 3.67
C THR A 143 -7.38 -4.60 2.59
N VAL A 144 -6.78 -3.41 2.51
CA VAL A 144 -5.63 -3.11 1.64
C VAL A 144 -4.35 -3.19 2.47
N PHE A 145 -3.30 -3.75 1.86
CA PHE A 145 -1.95 -3.74 2.40
C PHE A 145 -0.96 -3.48 1.25
N ALA A 146 -0.23 -2.37 1.32
CA ALA A 146 0.75 -2.00 0.31
C ALA A 146 2.08 -1.65 0.97
N ALA A 147 3.20 -1.90 0.29
CA ALA A 147 4.52 -1.52 0.79
C ALA A 147 5.51 -1.26 -0.34
N ALA A 148 6.55 -0.49 -0.02
CA ALA A 148 7.73 -0.28 -0.85
C ALA A 148 9.00 -0.54 -0.03
N ASP A 149 10.02 -1.08 -0.68
CA ASP A 149 11.34 -1.33 -0.11
C ASP A 149 12.03 -0.04 0.39
N ALA A 150 13.09 -0.21 1.17
CA ALA A 150 13.86 0.89 1.80
C ALA A 150 14.69 1.71 0.79
N ASP A 151 15.06 1.10 -0.33
CA ASP A 151 15.91 1.73 -1.35
C ASP A 151 15.07 2.55 -2.34
N GLY A 152 13.80 2.19 -2.53
CA GLY A 152 12.86 2.85 -3.44
C GLY A 152 13.20 2.63 -4.91
N THR A 153 13.87 1.52 -5.25
CA THR A 153 14.30 1.28 -6.64
C THR A 153 13.18 0.79 -7.54
N VAL A 154 12.11 0.22 -6.97
CA VAL A 154 10.91 -0.16 -7.73
C VAL A 154 9.97 1.04 -7.79
N PRO A 155 9.71 1.62 -8.99
CA PRO A 155 8.71 2.67 -9.15
C PRO A 155 7.38 2.31 -8.51
N PHE A 156 6.94 3.14 -7.57
CA PHE A 156 5.66 3.00 -6.90
C PHE A 156 5.13 4.36 -6.46
N PHE A 157 3.88 4.64 -6.82
CA PHE A 157 3.23 5.92 -6.67
C PHE A 157 1.84 5.71 -6.10
N TRP A 158 1.35 6.76 -5.44
CA TRP A 158 0.02 6.79 -4.86
C TRP A 158 -0.58 8.19 -4.95
N GLY A 159 -1.89 8.26 -4.86
CA GLY A 159 -2.61 9.51 -4.90
C GLY A 159 -4.04 9.33 -4.43
N THR A 160 -4.76 10.44 -4.40
CA THR A 160 -6.17 10.49 -4.07
C THR A 160 -6.93 11.21 -5.17
N ASP A 161 -8.07 10.66 -5.59
CA ASP A 161 -8.94 11.33 -6.55
C ASP A 161 -9.89 12.33 -5.85
N ALA A 162 -10.77 12.98 -6.61
CA ALA A 162 -11.69 14.00 -6.09
C ALA A 162 -12.75 13.45 -5.11
N GLU A 163 -12.98 12.14 -5.08
CA GLU A 163 -13.92 11.46 -4.16
C GLU A 163 -13.21 10.83 -2.95
N GLY A 164 -11.87 10.96 -2.88
CA GLY A 164 -11.05 10.40 -1.81
C GLY A 164 -10.70 8.92 -2.03
N HIS A 165 -10.84 8.41 -3.25
CA HIS A 165 -10.41 7.06 -3.59
C HIS A 165 -8.89 6.98 -3.60
N LEU A 166 -8.34 5.93 -2.99
CA LEU A 166 -6.91 5.68 -3.00
C LEU A 166 -6.50 5.06 -4.34
N VAL A 167 -5.57 5.70 -5.05
CA VAL A 167 -4.97 5.20 -6.30
C VAL A 167 -3.53 4.78 -6.03
N LEU A 168 -3.13 3.61 -6.50
CA LEU A 168 -1.77 3.06 -6.41
C LEU A 168 -1.31 2.55 -7.77
N SER A 169 -0.09 2.87 -8.21
CA SER A 169 0.45 2.38 -9.48
C SER A 169 1.98 2.44 -9.53
N ASP A 170 2.60 1.63 -10.38
CA ASP A 170 4.02 1.76 -10.74
C ASP A 170 4.26 2.81 -11.85
N ASP A 171 3.21 3.48 -12.32
CA ASP A 171 3.25 4.41 -13.44
C ASP A 171 2.71 5.79 -13.05
N THR A 172 3.60 6.77 -12.94
CA THR A 172 3.23 8.15 -12.60
C THR A 172 2.22 8.75 -13.57
N ALA A 173 2.29 8.41 -14.87
CA ALA A 173 1.37 8.97 -15.86
C ALA A 173 -0.05 8.47 -15.63
N ILE A 174 -0.22 7.24 -15.16
CA ILE A 174 -1.53 6.69 -14.77
C ILE A 174 -2.03 7.39 -13.51
N VAL A 175 -1.22 7.52 -12.46
CA VAL A 175 -1.66 8.20 -11.22
C VAL A 175 -2.05 9.66 -11.49
N LYS A 176 -1.31 10.39 -12.33
CA LYS A 176 -1.67 11.75 -12.76
C LYS A 176 -3.05 11.85 -13.41
N LYS A 177 -3.42 10.87 -14.24
CA LYS A 177 -4.76 10.82 -14.86
C LYS A 177 -5.87 10.60 -13.83
N GLY A 178 -5.58 9.80 -12.80
CA GLY A 178 -6.55 9.45 -11.76
C GLY A 178 -6.68 10.46 -10.61
N CYS A 179 -5.62 11.24 -10.34
CA CYS A 179 -5.51 12.08 -9.15
C CYS A 179 -5.19 13.55 -9.45
N SER A 180 -5.08 13.94 -10.73
CA SER A 180 -4.66 15.28 -11.15
C SER A 180 -3.33 15.69 -10.48
N LYS A 181 -3.36 16.67 -9.55
CA LYS A 181 -2.21 17.15 -8.78
C LYS A 181 -2.09 16.50 -7.40
N SER A 182 -3.02 15.65 -6.97
CA SER A 182 -3.08 15.03 -5.64
C SER A 182 -2.35 13.68 -5.58
N TYR A 183 -1.05 13.66 -5.89
CA TYR A 183 -0.27 12.42 -5.94
C TYR A 183 1.19 12.59 -5.53
N SER A 184 1.83 11.49 -5.12
CA SER A 184 3.26 11.46 -4.83
C SER A 184 3.89 10.10 -5.08
N PRO A 185 5.23 9.98 -5.04
CA PRO A 185 5.87 8.68 -4.85
C PRO A 185 5.38 8.06 -3.55
N PHE A 186 5.15 6.75 -3.55
CA PHE A 186 4.90 6.02 -2.33
C PHE A 186 6.17 6.08 -1.46
N PRO A 187 6.08 6.38 -0.15
CA PRO A 187 7.27 6.54 0.69
C PRO A 187 8.05 5.24 0.78
N LYS A 188 9.37 5.31 0.54
CA LYS A 188 10.28 4.18 0.73
C LYS A 188 10.33 3.75 2.19
N GLY A 189 10.64 2.49 2.44
CA GLY A 189 10.77 1.98 3.80
C GLY A 189 9.45 1.99 4.59
N CYS A 190 8.32 2.05 3.87
CA CYS A 190 7.01 2.22 4.46
C CYS A 190 6.01 1.19 3.93
N PHE A 191 4.94 1.04 4.70
CA PHE A 191 3.77 0.27 4.33
C PHE A 191 2.50 1.04 4.69
N PHE A 192 1.41 0.73 4.01
CA PHE A 192 0.08 1.26 4.23
C PHE A 192 -0.88 0.10 4.49
N THR A 193 -1.75 0.24 5.49
CA THR A 193 -2.86 -0.70 5.73
C THR A 193 -4.16 0.07 5.93
N SER A 194 -5.30 -0.50 5.50
CA SER A 194 -6.62 0.14 5.70
C SER A 194 -6.89 0.55 7.15
N SER A 195 -6.52 -0.30 8.12
CA SER A 195 -6.75 -0.05 9.54
C SER A 195 -5.63 0.76 10.22
N GLY A 196 -4.41 0.72 9.68
CA GLY A 196 -3.24 1.27 10.34
C GLY A 196 -2.70 2.56 9.72
N GLY A 197 -3.17 2.94 8.53
CA GLY A 197 -2.63 4.02 7.73
C GLY A 197 -1.20 3.76 7.27
N LEU A 198 -0.53 4.82 6.82
CA LEU A 198 0.87 4.81 6.40
C LEU A 198 1.82 4.76 7.61
N ARG A 199 2.82 3.87 7.59
CA ARG A 199 3.82 3.69 8.65
C ARG A 199 5.17 3.30 8.06
N SER A 200 6.25 3.67 8.75
CA SER A 200 7.59 3.20 8.40
C SER A 200 7.89 1.87 9.08
N PHE A 201 8.41 0.90 8.34
CA PHE A 201 8.97 -0.33 8.92
C PHE A 201 10.46 -0.18 9.27
N GLU A 202 11.15 0.79 8.67
CA GLU A 202 12.52 1.17 9.06
C GLU A 202 12.53 1.89 10.42
N HIS A 203 11.53 2.74 10.66
CA HIS A 203 11.38 3.54 11.87
C HIS A 203 10.00 3.32 12.53
N PRO A 204 9.69 2.12 13.03
CA PRO A 204 8.34 1.75 13.49
C PRO A 204 7.84 2.52 14.71
N LYS A 205 8.75 3.19 15.44
CA LYS A 205 8.44 4.00 16.63
C LYS A 205 8.28 5.47 16.32
N ASN A 206 8.46 5.91 15.08
CA ASN A 206 8.44 7.31 14.68
C ASN A 206 7.17 7.62 13.89
N GLN A 207 6.71 8.87 13.98
CA GLN A 207 5.63 9.35 13.13
C GLN A 207 6.15 9.70 11.74
N LEU A 208 5.26 9.69 10.75
CA LEU A 208 5.53 10.19 9.41
C LEU A 208 4.87 11.56 9.26
N LYS A 209 5.66 12.57 8.89
CA LYS A 209 5.20 13.93 8.66
C LYS A 209 5.03 14.18 7.17
N PRO A 210 3.89 14.74 6.74
CA PRO A 210 3.72 15.17 5.35
C PRO A 210 4.57 16.41 5.06
N VAL A 211 5.24 16.39 3.92
CA VAL A 211 5.99 17.51 3.37
C VAL A 211 5.35 17.89 2.02
N PRO A 212 4.73 19.08 1.90
CA PRO A 212 4.10 19.51 0.67
C PRO A 212 5.08 19.46 -0.51
N ARG A 213 4.61 18.95 -1.65
CA ARG A 213 5.35 18.94 -2.91
C ARG A 213 4.94 20.12 -3.75
N VAL A 214 5.88 20.65 -4.52
CA VAL A 214 5.63 21.73 -5.48
C VAL A 214 6.03 21.23 -6.87
N ASP A 215 5.19 21.50 -7.86
CA ASP A 215 5.48 21.18 -9.25
C ASP A 215 6.33 22.26 -9.95
N SER A 216 6.62 22.06 -11.24
CA SER A 216 7.41 23.02 -12.02
C SER A 216 6.76 24.39 -12.20
N SER A 217 5.45 24.51 -11.99
CA SER A 217 4.71 25.77 -12.02
C SER A 217 4.70 26.49 -10.68
N GLY A 218 5.28 25.90 -9.63
CA GLY A 218 5.27 26.48 -8.29
C GLY A 218 4.01 26.15 -7.49
N GLU A 219 3.17 25.23 -7.96
CA GLU A 219 1.90 24.87 -7.32
C GLU A 219 2.02 23.58 -6.49
N VAL A 220 1.24 23.50 -5.41
CA VAL A 220 1.27 22.33 -4.53
C VAL A 220 0.67 21.11 -5.25
N CYS A 221 1.44 20.01 -5.34
CA CYS A 221 1.08 18.78 -6.03
C CYS A 221 1.15 17.54 -5.11
N GLY A 222 0.38 17.58 -4.02
CA GLY A 222 0.34 16.53 -2.99
C GLY A 222 1.46 16.65 -1.97
N ALA A 223 1.79 15.56 -1.28
CA ALA A 223 2.82 15.54 -0.23
C ALA A 223 3.69 14.27 -0.31
N THR A 224 4.98 14.40 0.01
CA THR A 224 5.81 13.26 0.41
C THR A 224 5.69 13.05 1.92
N PHE A 225 6.09 11.89 2.42
CA PHE A 225 6.05 11.60 3.85
C PHE A 225 7.45 11.24 4.31
N GLN A 226 7.91 11.90 5.37
CA GLN A 226 9.25 11.72 5.94
C GLN A 226 9.14 11.35 7.40
N VAL A 227 10.12 10.58 7.89
CA VAL A 227 10.19 10.19 9.29
C VAL A 227 10.47 11.40 10.16
N ASP A 228 9.60 11.65 11.13
CA ASP A 228 9.86 12.62 12.19
C ASP A 228 10.74 11.95 13.26
N SER A 229 12.02 12.32 13.28
CA SER A 229 13.00 11.76 14.22
C SER A 229 12.72 12.16 15.67
N GLU A 230 12.04 13.27 15.89
CA GLU A 230 11.80 13.85 17.22
C GLU A 230 10.51 13.31 17.83
N VAL A 231 9.50 13.06 17.00
CA VAL A 231 8.19 12.61 17.46
C VAL A 231 8.08 11.09 17.45
N LYS A 232 8.12 10.51 18.65
CA LYS A 232 7.75 9.10 18.83
C LYS A 232 6.25 8.93 18.70
N ARG A 233 5.87 7.84 18.05
CA ARG A 233 4.49 7.41 18.01
C ARG A 233 4.08 6.91 19.39
N GLU A 234 2.92 7.34 19.87
CA GLU A 234 2.31 6.78 21.07
C GLU A 234 2.11 5.29 20.85
N GLY A 235 2.68 4.48 21.75
CA GLY A 235 2.59 3.03 21.62
C GLY A 235 1.13 2.59 21.73
N THR A 236 0.75 1.55 20.98
CA THR A 236 -0.37 0.68 21.34
C THR A 236 0.03 -0.18 22.56
N GLY A 237 0.54 0.46 23.61
CA GLY A 237 0.75 -0.19 24.89
C GLY A 237 -0.62 -0.42 25.50
N MET A 238 -0.85 -1.62 26.04
CA MET A 238 -2.01 -1.89 26.90
C MET A 238 -2.23 -0.66 27.80
N PRO A 239 -3.48 -0.16 27.95
CA PRO A 239 -3.75 0.83 28.97
C PRO A 239 -3.22 0.23 30.27
N ARG A 240 -2.21 0.89 30.87
CA ARG A 240 -1.78 0.52 32.21
C ARG A 240 -2.98 0.81 33.09
N VAL A 241 -3.70 -0.26 33.45
CA VAL A 241 -4.61 -0.22 34.58
C VAL A 241 -3.72 0.11 35.76
N GLU A 242 -3.75 1.37 36.19
CA GLU A 242 -3.14 1.73 37.46
C GLU A 242 -3.78 0.84 38.52
N SER A 243 -2.97 0.34 39.44
CA SER A 243 -3.38 -0.53 40.56
C SER A 243 -4.39 0.12 41.53
N SER A 244 -4.93 1.29 41.19
CA SER A 244 -5.95 2.05 41.88
C SER A 244 -7.37 1.83 41.34
N GLN A 245 -7.57 1.01 40.29
CA GLN A 245 -8.94 0.61 39.90
C GLN A 245 -9.50 -0.42 40.87
N ASN A 246 -10.26 0.11 41.82
CA ASN A 246 -11.01 -0.60 42.84
C ASN A 246 -12.15 -1.41 42.17
N TRP A 247 -12.00 -2.74 42.07
CA TRP A 247 -13.02 -3.64 41.51
C TRP A 247 -14.20 -3.90 42.47
N ALA A 248 -14.33 -3.14 43.55
CA ALA A 248 -15.44 -3.23 44.49
C ALA A 248 -16.28 -1.95 44.42
N GLY A 249 -17.30 -1.98 43.57
CA GLY A 249 -18.28 -0.91 43.47
C GLY A 249 -19.36 -1.24 42.47
N HIS A 250 -20.23 -2.19 42.83
CA HIS A 250 -21.69 -2.17 42.64
C HIS A 250 -22.24 -3.59 42.83
N ILE A 251 -22.79 -3.81 44.03
CA ILE A 251 -23.93 -4.71 44.25
C ILE A 251 -25.16 -4.01 43.69
#